data_AF-A0A2E6P0L8-F1
#
_entry.id   AF-A0A2E6P0L8-F1
#
_cell.length_a   1.000
_cell.length_b   1.000
_cell.length_c   1.000
_cell.angle_alpha   90.00
_cell.angle_beta   90.00
_cell.angle_gamma   90.00
#
_symmetry.space_group_name_H-M   'P 1'
#
loop_
_entity.id
_entity.type
_entity.pdbx_description
1 polymer ?
#
loop_
_entity_poly.entity_id
_entity_poly.type
_entity_poly.pdbx_seq_one_letter_code
_entity_poly.pdbx_strand_id
1 'polypeptide(L)'
;MKKIILQLLDKPSSVFDKFITVFLLSLVYISIFLLVIEVRYPDLASTYQTIFFLVEYIILGIFTIEIIFRIICDPNRHQYFKSFYGIVDLIAVIPGLLAIFFPALDHTAWVRIFRIIRFVRILKLLSYGETMGGITQALMPYFCFALGFKGIMVAVEGQPWWPEIGNLNVVLGVVGFSLAILLGTKLQVINSRLYSIEDAVCRIVGSMRDMQENVQIIPHIKHWAKELESALTFNGDEKAEVVRKMRLNTDQLEQKLEEEGIGGPNTAGFHRDVAYLLHRSLARTPQAYENFLKTVICTYTSVVIATVPGLTGFFATFLLVYVLGGLFLLIDDMDKPLDFGKNSLISVRLDPLIQFNDKLKK
;
A
#
# COMPACT_ATOMS: atom_id res chain seq x y z
N MET A 1 -10.50 -17.32 -25.41
CA MET A 1 -9.06 -17.48 -25.12
C MET A 1 -8.33 -16.16 -24.91
N LYS A 2 -8.24 -15.24 -25.89
CA LYS A 2 -7.51 -13.95 -25.73
C LYS A 2 -7.97 -13.09 -24.54
N LYS A 3 -9.28 -12.98 -24.29
CA LYS A 3 -9.84 -12.27 -23.12
C LYS A 3 -9.49 -12.92 -21.76
N ILE A 4 -9.33 -14.25 -21.72
CA ILE A 4 -8.99 -15.00 -20.50
C ILE A 4 -7.52 -14.74 -20.13
N ILE A 5 -6.63 -14.72 -21.13
CA ILE A 5 -5.20 -14.43 -20.93
C ILE A 5 -4.99 -12.98 -20.46
N LEU A 6 -5.72 -12.02 -21.03
CA LEU A 6 -5.67 -10.63 -20.56
C LEU A 6 -6.22 -10.47 -19.14
N GLN A 7 -7.33 -11.15 -18.80
CA GLN A 7 -7.83 -11.14 -17.43
C GLN A 7 -6.80 -11.71 -16.45
N LEU A 8 -6.10 -12.78 -16.82
CA LEU A 8 -5.06 -13.40 -16.02
C LEU A 8 -3.85 -12.47 -15.77
N LEU A 9 -3.53 -11.57 -16.71
CA LEU A 9 -2.39 -10.65 -16.63
C LEU A 9 -2.73 -9.29 -16.03
N ASP A 10 -3.91 -8.72 -16.32
CA ASP A 10 -4.26 -7.34 -15.94
C ASP A 10 -5.08 -7.26 -14.65
N LYS A 11 -5.91 -8.27 -14.35
CA LYS A 11 -6.79 -8.29 -13.18
C LYS A 11 -6.94 -9.71 -12.63
N PRO A 12 -6.01 -10.17 -11.77
CA PRO A 12 -6.03 -11.52 -11.25
C PRO A 12 -7.25 -11.72 -10.36
N SER A 13 -8.29 -12.32 -10.95
CA SER A 13 -9.54 -12.60 -10.27
C SER A 13 -9.52 -13.98 -9.64
N SER A 14 -8.72 -14.90 -10.20
CA SER A 14 -8.50 -16.25 -9.70
C SER A 14 -7.25 -16.34 -8.83
N VAL A 15 -7.23 -17.31 -7.91
CA VAL A 15 -6.05 -17.68 -7.10
C VAL A 15 -4.87 -18.03 -8.01
N PHE A 16 -5.15 -18.64 -9.17
CA PHE A 16 -4.14 -19.00 -10.16
C PHE A 16 -3.46 -17.77 -10.79
N ASP A 17 -4.24 -16.73 -11.08
CA ASP A 17 -3.73 -15.49 -11.69
C ASP A 17 -2.81 -14.74 -10.71
N LYS A 18 -3.17 -14.74 -9.41
CA LYS A 18 -2.32 -14.20 -8.34
C LYS A 18 -1.03 -14.99 -8.21
N PHE A 19 -1.08 -16.32 -8.30
CA PHE A 19 0.12 -17.16 -8.27
C PHE A 19 1.08 -16.82 -9.42
N ILE A 20 0.57 -16.65 -10.64
CA ILE A 20 1.39 -16.26 -11.80
C ILE A 20 2.02 -14.88 -11.57
N THR A 21 1.26 -13.92 -11.06
CA THR A 21 1.79 -12.58 -10.74
C THR A 21 2.92 -12.66 -9.71
N VAL A 22 2.74 -13.43 -8.63
CA VAL A 22 3.78 -13.66 -7.61
C VAL A 22 4.99 -14.37 -8.19
N PHE A 23 4.78 -15.36 -9.05
CA PHE A 23 5.85 -16.07 -9.73
C PHE A 23 6.68 -15.13 -10.61
N LEU A 24 6.04 -14.31 -11.45
CA LEU A 24 6.74 -13.33 -12.29
C LEU A 24 7.48 -12.27 -11.46
N LEU A 25 6.85 -11.78 -10.39
CA LEU A 25 7.47 -10.88 -9.42
C LEU A 25 8.72 -11.52 -8.79
N SER A 26 8.64 -12.80 -8.41
CA SER A 26 9.78 -13.53 -7.84
C SER A 26 10.94 -13.65 -8.83
N LEU A 27 10.67 -13.82 -10.13
CA LEU A 27 11.71 -13.83 -11.15
C LEU A 27 12.42 -12.48 -11.29
N VAL A 28 11.71 -11.36 -11.13
CA VAL A 28 12.33 -10.03 -11.10
C VAL A 28 13.31 -9.94 -9.93
N TYR A 29 12.90 -10.37 -8.73
CA TYR A 29 13.78 -10.39 -7.57
C TYR A 29 15.00 -11.29 -7.79
N ILE A 30 14.81 -12.52 -8.29
CA ILE A 30 15.92 -13.44 -8.59
C ILE A 30 16.90 -12.81 -9.59
N SER A 31 16.40 -12.16 -10.64
CA SER A 31 17.23 -11.48 -11.64
C SER A 31 18.08 -10.36 -11.01
N ILE A 32 17.48 -9.55 -10.13
CA ILE A 32 18.20 -8.50 -9.39
C ILE A 32 19.26 -9.11 -8.46
N PHE A 33 18.90 -10.16 -7.70
CA PHE A 33 19.84 -10.82 -6.79
C PHE A 33 21.04 -11.42 -7.53
N LEU A 34 20.82 -12.08 -8.67
CA LEU A 34 21.91 -12.60 -9.50
C LEU A 34 22.82 -11.49 -10.00
N LEU A 35 22.28 -10.35 -10.43
CA LEU A 35 23.06 -9.19 -10.85
C LEU A 35 23.93 -8.65 -9.70
N VAL A 36 23.39 -8.57 -8.49
CA VAL A 36 24.14 -8.11 -7.30
C VAL A 36 25.28 -9.07 -6.97
N ILE A 37 25.03 -10.38 -7.03
CA ILE A 37 26.07 -11.39 -6.80
C ILE A 37 27.15 -11.29 -7.87
N GLU A 38 26.79 -11.13 -9.15
CA GLU A 38 27.75 -10.98 -10.25
C GLU A 38 28.65 -9.75 -10.09
N VAL A 39 28.08 -8.62 -9.63
CA VAL A 39 28.84 -7.37 -9.42
C VAL A 39 29.74 -7.46 -8.19
N ARG A 40 29.27 -8.06 -7.09
CA ARG A 40 29.99 -8.07 -5.81
C ARG A 40 31.00 -9.20 -5.67
N TYR A 41 30.73 -10.36 -6.26
CA TYR A 41 31.55 -11.57 -6.13
C TYR A 41 31.95 -12.07 -7.52
N PRO A 42 32.83 -11.35 -8.24
CA PRO A 42 33.22 -11.68 -9.62
C PRO A 42 33.85 -13.07 -9.72
N ASP A 43 34.61 -13.51 -8.72
CA ASP A 43 35.25 -14.84 -8.71
C ASP A 43 34.20 -15.97 -8.66
N LEU A 44 33.18 -15.81 -7.82
CA LEU A 44 32.08 -16.77 -7.71
C LEU A 44 31.27 -16.82 -9.02
N ALA A 45 30.98 -15.64 -9.59
CA ALA A 45 30.24 -15.53 -10.84
C ALA A 45 31.02 -16.13 -12.03
N SER A 46 32.35 -15.98 -12.06
CA SER A 46 33.19 -16.60 -13.10
C SER A 46 33.25 -18.13 -12.96
N THR A 47 33.27 -18.64 -11.73
CA THR A 47 33.28 -20.09 -11.45
C THR A 47 31.98 -20.77 -11.87
N TYR A 48 30.83 -20.13 -11.62
CA TYR A 48 29.50 -20.65 -11.94
C TYR A 48 28.84 -19.96 -13.15
N GLN A 49 29.65 -19.41 -14.05
CA GLN A 49 29.20 -18.56 -15.15
C GLN A 49 28.08 -19.19 -16.00
N THR A 50 28.18 -20.49 -16.29
CA THR A 50 27.17 -21.23 -17.05
C THR A 50 25.80 -21.25 -16.36
N ILE A 51 25.77 -21.40 -15.03
CA ILE A 51 24.52 -21.43 -14.26
C ILE A 51 23.88 -20.04 -14.25
N PHE A 52 24.68 -18.99 -14.03
CA PHE A 52 24.20 -17.60 -14.05
C PHE A 52 23.60 -17.24 -15.40
N PHE A 53 24.27 -17.60 -16.51
CA PHE A 53 23.73 -17.39 -17.84
C PHE A 53 22.46 -18.21 -18.11
N LEU A 54 22.43 -19.48 -17.72
CA LEU A 54 21.25 -20.32 -17.92
C LEU A 54 20.02 -19.73 -17.22
N VAL A 55 20.14 -19.35 -15.95
CA VAL A 55 19.03 -18.76 -15.18
C VAL A 55 18.61 -17.41 -15.78
N GLU A 56 19.56 -16.56 -16.14
CA GLU A 56 19.30 -15.27 -16.79
C GLU A 56 18.53 -15.45 -18.11
N TYR A 57 18.93 -16.40 -18.95
CA TYR A 57 18.25 -16.67 -20.22
C TYR A 57 16.86 -17.28 -20.02
N ILE A 58 16.67 -18.14 -19.02
CA ILE A 58 15.34 -18.65 -18.67
C ILE A 58 14.42 -17.50 -18.25
N ILE A 59 14.88 -16.62 -17.35
CA ILE A 59 14.10 -15.45 -16.89
C ILE A 59 13.76 -14.52 -18.05
N LEU A 60 14.75 -14.20 -18.89
CA LEU A 60 14.55 -13.38 -20.09
C LEU A 60 13.55 -14.03 -21.04
N GLY A 61 13.64 -15.33 -21.26
CA GLY A 61 12.72 -16.10 -22.09
C GLY A 61 11.29 -16.02 -21.56
N ILE A 62 11.09 -16.20 -20.25
CA ILE A 62 9.77 -16.07 -19.61
C ILE A 62 9.20 -14.66 -19.79
N PHE A 63 9.99 -13.60 -19.54
CA PHE A 63 9.50 -12.23 -19.75
C PHE A 63 9.26 -11.89 -21.22
N THR A 64 10.02 -12.49 -22.14
CA THR A 64 9.80 -12.34 -23.58
C THR A 64 8.50 -13.03 -24.01
N ILE A 65 8.22 -14.22 -23.47
CA ILE A 65 6.97 -14.93 -23.70
C ILE A 65 5.78 -14.14 -23.13
N GLU A 66 5.92 -13.60 -21.92
CA GLU A 66 4.90 -12.76 -21.27
C GLU A 66 4.54 -11.56 -22.16
N ILE A 67 5.53 -10.79 -22.63
CA ILE A 67 5.25 -9.61 -23.45
C ILE A 67 4.66 -9.98 -24.82
N ILE A 68 5.09 -11.09 -25.43
CA ILE A 68 4.49 -11.61 -26.66
C ILE A 68 3.02 -11.94 -26.44
N PHE A 69 2.69 -12.63 -25.34
CA PHE A 69 1.31 -12.95 -25.00
C PHE A 69 0.46 -11.70 -24.77
N ARG A 70 0.99 -10.69 -24.07
CA ARG A 70 0.31 -9.40 -23.88
C ARG A 70 0.03 -8.73 -25.23
N ILE A 71 1.02 -8.61 -26.10
CA ILE A 71 0.86 -7.98 -27.43
C ILE A 71 -0.13 -8.73 -28.33
N ILE A 72 -0.13 -10.07 -28.32
CA ILE A 72 -1.02 -10.87 -29.18
C ILE A 72 -2.48 -10.79 -28.69
N CYS A 73 -2.66 -10.78 -27.37
CA CYS A 73 -3.98 -10.83 -26.76
C CYS A 73 -4.64 -9.45 -26.61
N ASP A 74 -3.87 -8.38 -26.41
CA ASP A 74 -4.40 -7.02 -26.22
C ASP A 74 -5.22 -6.56 -27.44
N PRO A 75 -6.49 -6.15 -27.25
CA PRO A 75 -7.34 -5.65 -28.33
C PRO A 75 -6.76 -4.42 -29.05
N ASN A 76 -5.97 -3.57 -28.37
CA ASN A 76 -5.40 -2.34 -28.92
C ASN A 76 -3.87 -2.33 -28.81
N ARG A 77 -3.19 -3.19 -29.59
CA ARG A 77 -1.72 -3.33 -29.61
C ARG A 77 -0.95 -2.01 -29.60
N HIS A 78 -1.34 -1.07 -30.46
CA HIS A 78 -0.66 0.24 -30.57
C HIS A 78 -0.81 1.11 -29.31
N GLN A 79 -1.91 0.96 -28.59
CA GLN A 79 -2.14 1.64 -27.33
C GLN A 79 -1.29 1.00 -26.22
N TYR A 80 -1.14 -0.32 -26.23
CA TYR A 80 -0.25 -1.04 -25.31
C TYR A 80 1.20 -0.55 -25.40
N PHE A 81 1.76 -0.48 -26.62
CA PHE A 81 3.12 0.02 -26.86
C PHE A 81 3.35 1.47 -26.36
N LYS A 82 2.28 2.27 -26.26
CA LYS A 82 2.31 3.65 -25.75
C LYS A 82 1.91 3.77 -24.27
N SER A 83 1.45 2.68 -23.66
CA SER A 83 1.08 2.66 -22.24
C SER A 83 2.32 2.62 -21.36
N PHE A 84 2.25 3.20 -20.16
CA PHE A 84 3.35 3.18 -19.20
C PHE A 84 3.84 1.75 -18.92
N TYR A 85 2.91 0.82 -18.66
CA TYR A 85 3.22 -0.59 -18.39
C TYR A 85 3.80 -1.33 -19.60
N GLY A 86 3.28 -1.07 -20.80
CA GLY A 86 3.85 -1.64 -22.03
C GLY A 86 5.27 -1.15 -22.30
N ILE A 87 5.56 0.13 -22.06
CA ILE A 87 6.92 0.68 -22.18
C ILE A 87 7.86 0.03 -21.14
N VAL A 88 7.41 -0.10 -19.89
CA VAL A 88 8.18 -0.76 -18.83
C VAL A 88 8.53 -2.21 -19.20
N ASP A 89 7.56 -2.98 -19.69
CA ASP A 89 7.78 -4.37 -20.10
C ASP A 89 8.76 -4.48 -21.27
N LEU A 90 8.69 -3.57 -22.25
CA LEU A 90 9.62 -3.53 -23.38
C LEU A 90 11.05 -3.23 -22.92
N ILE A 91 11.22 -2.16 -22.13
CA ILE A 91 12.55 -1.75 -21.65
C ILE A 91 13.17 -2.83 -20.75
N ALA A 92 12.36 -3.61 -20.04
CA ALA A 92 12.82 -4.72 -19.21
C ALA A 92 13.41 -5.89 -20.04
N VAL A 93 12.87 -6.16 -21.24
CA VAL A 93 13.26 -7.30 -22.08
C VAL A 93 14.34 -6.94 -23.11
N ILE A 94 14.25 -5.75 -23.70
CA ILE A 94 15.12 -5.29 -24.81
C ILE A 94 16.62 -5.45 -24.52
N PRO A 95 17.17 -5.04 -23.35
CA PRO A 95 18.60 -5.15 -23.08
C PRO A 95 19.12 -6.59 -23.16
N GLY A 96 18.31 -7.55 -22.68
CA GLY A 96 18.66 -8.98 -22.72
C GLY A 96 18.61 -9.55 -24.13
N LEU A 97 17.61 -9.16 -24.94
CA LEU A 97 17.53 -9.59 -26.33
C LEU A 97 18.69 -9.03 -27.16
N LEU A 98 19.02 -7.75 -26.99
CA LEU A 98 20.16 -7.12 -27.68
C LEU A 98 21.48 -7.83 -27.36
N ALA A 99 21.68 -8.25 -26.10
CA ALA A 99 22.86 -9.01 -25.71
C ALA A 99 22.96 -10.37 -26.43
N ILE A 100 21.84 -11.03 -26.73
CA ILE A 100 21.81 -12.31 -27.48
C ILE A 100 22.03 -12.11 -28.98
N PHE A 101 21.37 -11.11 -29.59
CA PHE A 101 21.41 -10.90 -31.04
C PHE A 101 22.71 -10.24 -31.53
N PHE A 102 23.46 -9.58 -30.65
CA PHE A 102 24.74 -8.97 -30.97
C PHE A 102 25.90 -9.55 -30.14
N PRO A 103 26.24 -10.85 -30.27
CA PRO A 103 27.37 -11.45 -29.55
C PRO A 103 28.72 -10.84 -29.98
N ALA A 104 28.81 -10.28 -31.18
CA ALA A 104 30.03 -9.62 -31.68
C ALA A 104 30.45 -8.38 -30.86
N LEU A 105 29.58 -7.89 -29.95
CA LEU A 105 29.91 -6.84 -28.99
C LEU A 105 30.69 -7.36 -27.76
N ASP A 106 30.84 -8.67 -27.59
CA ASP A 106 31.43 -9.35 -26.41
C ASP A 106 32.88 -8.96 -26.11
N HIS A 107 33.61 -8.35 -27.04
CA HIS A 107 34.96 -7.82 -26.81
C HIS A 107 35.00 -6.37 -26.30
N THR A 108 33.84 -5.75 -25.99
CA THR A 108 33.76 -4.31 -25.73
C THR A 108 33.01 -3.96 -24.44
N ALA A 109 33.34 -2.81 -23.85
CA ALA A 109 32.68 -2.23 -22.67
C ALA A 109 31.13 -2.19 -22.76
N TRP A 110 30.57 -2.20 -23.98
CA TRP A 110 29.15 -2.24 -24.26
C TRP A 110 28.41 -3.43 -23.64
N VAL A 111 28.98 -4.64 -23.66
CA VAL A 111 28.32 -5.81 -23.06
C VAL A 111 28.22 -5.69 -21.54
N ARG A 112 29.24 -5.12 -20.89
CA ARG A 112 29.19 -4.81 -19.46
C ARG A 112 28.08 -3.80 -19.15
N ILE A 113 27.89 -2.81 -20.01
CA ILE A 113 26.81 -1.82 -19.86
C ILE A 113 25.43 -2.48 -19.98
N PHE A 114 25.19 -3.33 -21.00
CA PHE A 114 23.91 -4.04 -21.15
C PHE A 114 23.59 -4.95 -19.95
N ARG A 115 24.61 -5.59 -19.35
CA ARG A 115 24.44 -6.39 -18.12
C ARG A 115 24.02 -5.57 -16.91
N ILE A 116 24.38 -4.29 -16.83
CA ILE A 116 23.92 -3.39 -15.76
C ILE A 116 22.53 -2.85 -16.10
N ILE A 117 22.27 -2.53 -17.37
CA ILE A 117 20.97 -2.04 -17.84
C ILE A 117 19.84 -3.06 -17.59
N ARG A 118 20.11 -4.38 -17.54
CA ARG A 118 19.06 -5.36 -17.18
C ARG A 118 18.45 -5.12 -15.80
N PHE A 119 19.12 -4.36 -14.93
CA PHE A 119 18.55 -3.92 -13.66
C PHE A 119 17.27 -3.08 -13.83
N VAL A 120 17.07 -2.45 -15.00
CA VAL A 120 15.84 -1.73 -15.36
C VAL A 120 14.59 -2.63 -15.32
N ARG A 121 14.75 -3.96 -15.39
CA ARG A 121 13.66 -4.92 -15.12
C ARG A 121 13.00 -4.73 -13.76
N ILE A 122 13.66 -4.08 -12.81
CA ILE A 122 13.05 -3.69 -11.54
C ILE A 122 11.80 -2.83 -11.72
N LEU A 123 11.69 -2.08 -12.81
CA LEU A 123 10.48 -1.32 -13.13
C LEU A 123 9.25 -2.20 -13.34
N LYS A 124 9.42 -3.49 -13.73
CA LYS A 124 8.29 -4.43 -13.83
C LYS A 124 7.58 -4.65 -12.51
N LEU A 125 8.26 -4.43 -11.37
CA LEU A 125 7.62 -4.44 -10.06
C LEU A 125 6.40 -3.49 -10.06
N LEU A 126 6.50 -2.28 -10.64
CA LEU A 126 5.39 -1.32 -10.72
C LEU A 126 4.16 -1.91 -11.44
N SER A 127 4.39 -2.62 -12.55
CA SER A 127 3.35 -3.29 -13.34
C SER A 127 2.63 -4.34 -12.50
N TYR A 128 3.39 -5.22 -11.84
CA TYR A 128 2.82 -6.26 -10.99
C TYR A 128 2.16 -5.71 -9.72
N GLY A 129 2.62 -4.57 -9.21
CA GLY A 129 2.05 -3.90 -8.04
C GLY A 129 0.59 -3.49 -8.27
N GLU A 130 0.28 -2.90 -9.42
CA GLU A 130 -1.11 -2.60 -9.79
C GLU A 130 -1.98 -3.85 -9.87
N THR A 131 -1.43 -4.93 -10.41
CA THR A 131 -2.09 -6.22 -10.55
C THR A 131 -2.45 -6.84 -9.19
N MET A 132 -1.59 -6.67 -8.17
CA MET A 132 -1.84 -7.19 -6.81
C MET A 132 -2.81 -6.34 -5.97
N GLY A 133 -2.90 -5.04 -6.26
CA GLY A 133 -3.76 -4.10 -5.54
C GLY A 133 -3.32 -3.85 -4.09
N GLY A 134 -4.17 -3.16 -3.33
CA GLY A 134 -4.02 -2.97 -1.88
C GLY A 134 -2.73 -2.24 -1.45
N ILE A 135 -2.18 -2.62 -0.28
CA ILE A 135 -0.92 -2.05 0.26
C ILE A 135 0.24 -2.31 -0.70
N THR A 136 0.28 -3.48 -1.35
CA THR A 136 1.36 -3.84 -2.26
C THR A 136 1.44 -2.89 -3.46
N GLN A 137 0.30 -2.44 -3.99
CA GLN A 137 0.26 -1.44 -5.05
C GLN A 137 0.83 -0.10 -4.58
N ALA A 138 0.38 0.39 -3.42
CA ALA A 138 0.82 1.67 -2.86
C ALA A 138 2.31 1.67 -2.50
N LEU A 139 2.86 0.51 -2.12
CA LEU A 139 4.24 0.35 -1.68
C LEU A 139 5.23 0.17 -2.83
N MET A 140 4.77 -0.33 -3.98
CA MET A 140 5.62 -0.72 -5.10
C MET A 140 6.51 0.41 -5.66
N PRO A 141 6.04 1.67 -5.81
CA PRO A 141 6.89 2.78 -6.24
C PRO A 141 8.08 3.02 -5.31
N TYR A 142 7.85 2.95 -4.00
CA TYR A 142 8.88 3.14 -2.99
C TYR A 142 9.90 1.99 -3.03
N PHE A 143 9.45 0.76 -3.27
CA PHE A 143 10.33 -0.39 -3.50
C PHE A 143 11.24 -0.20 -4.70
N CYS A 144 10.67 0.14 -5.86
CA CYS A 144 11.42 0.37 -7.08
C CYS A 144 12.47 1.46 -6.89
N PHE A 145 12.09 2.56 -6.24
CA PHE A 145 13.00 3.66 -5.97
C PHE A 145 14.14 3.26 -5.03
N ALA A 146 13.80 2.65 -3.89
CA ALA A 146 14.78 2.29 -2.86
C ALA A 146 15.76 1.21 -3.34
N LEU A 147 15.25 0.12 -3.93
CA LEU A 147 16.07 -0.92 -4.51
C LEU A 147 16.85 -0.40 -5.72
N GLY A 148 16.22 0.47 -6.52
CA GLY A 148 16.83 1.15 -7.65
C GLY A 148 18.10 1.91 -7.24
N PHE A 149 17.95 2.78 -6.24
CA PHE A 149 19.05 3.53 -5.64
C PHE A 149 20.09 2.60 -5.00
N LYS A 150 19.66 1.52 -4.34
CA LYS A 150 20.58 0.53 -3.78
C LYS A 150 21.42 -0.18 -4.85
N GLY A 151 20.84 -0.51 -6.00
CA GLY A 151 21.58 -1.10 -7.12
C GLY A 151 22.67 -0.19 -7.66
N ILE A 152 22.38 1.11 -7.77
CA ILE A 152 23.38 2.12 -8.14
C ILE A 152 24.47 2.18 -7.05
N MET A 153 24.09 2.24 -5.76
CA MET A 153 25.05 2.28 -4.67
C MET A 153 25.96 1.05 -4.65
N VAL A 154 25.44 -0.16 -4.86
CA VAL A 154 26.26 -1.38 -4.92
C VAL A 154 27.28 -1.35 -6.07
N ALA A 155 26.92 -0.76 -7.21
CA ALA A 155 27.88 -0.58 -8.31
C ALA A 155 29.00 0.40 -7.93
N VAL A 156 28.71 1.41 -7.10
CA VAL A 156 29.69 2.37 -6.59
C VAL A 156 30.53 1.77 -5.44
N GLU A 157 29.92 0.95 -4.57
CA GLU A 157 30.59 0.20 -3.48
C GLU A 157 31.67 -0.76 -3.98
N GLY A 158 31.62 -1.15 -5.26
CA GLY A 158 32.65 -1.97 -5.90
C GLY A 158 33.92 -1.19 -6.27
N GLN A 159 33.94 0.14 -6.10
CA GLN A 159 35.10 0.96 -6.45
C GLN A 159 36.09 1.06 -5.28
N PRO A 160 37.41 1.10 -5.56
CA PRO A 160 38.45 1.07 -4.52
C PRO A 160 38.48 2.32 -3.63
N TRP A 161 37.87 3.43 -4.05
CA TRP A 161 37.77 4.65 -3.26
C TRP A 161 36.60 4.65 -2.27
N TRP A 162 35.71 3.65 -2.33
CA TRP A 162 34.54 3.61 -1.47
C TRP A 162 34.93 3.25 -0.03
N PRO A 163 34.49 4.04 0.98
CA PRO A 163 34.87 3.80 2.36
C PRO A 163 34.18 2.55 2.93
N GLU A 164 34.96 1.68 3.57
CA GLU A 164 34.42 0.59 4.38
C GLU A 164 34.00 1.13 5.76
N ILE A 165 32.71 1.34 5.96
CA ILE A 165 32.17 1.83 7.23
C ILE A 165 31.85 0.63 8.12
N GLY A 166 32.68 0.42 9.16
CA GLY A 166 32.46 -0.62 10.17
C GLY A 166 31.47 -0.22 11.26
N ASN A 167 30.98 -1.21 12.02
CA ASN A 167 30.24 -1.05 13.29
C ASN A 167 28.89 -0.30 13.24
N LEU A 168 28.26 -0.18 12.06
CA LEU A 168 26.94 0.42 11.94
C LEU A 168 25.80 -0.44 12.50
N ASN A 169 26.01 -1.75 12.68
CA ASN A 169 24.97 -2.69 13.10
C ASN A 169 24.32 -2.28 14.42
N VAL A 170 25.09 -1.75 15.38
CA VAL A 170 24.56 -1.31 16.68
C VAL A 170 23.68 -0.07 16.51
N VAL A 171 24.15 0.93 15.76
CA VAL A 171 23.41 2.18 15.53
C VAL A 171 22.13 1.91 14.74
N LEU A 172 22.23 1.16 13.64
CA LEU A 172 21.08 0.78 12.83
C LEU A 172 20.08 -0.08 13.62
N GLY A 173 20.57 -1.00 14.46
CA GLY A 173 19.74 -1.82 15.33
C GLY A 173 18.95 -1.00 16.35
N VAL A 174 19.61 -0.09 17.07
CA VAL A 174 18.95 0.76 18.09
C VAL A 174 17.95 1.71 17.45
N VAL A 175 18.31 2.36 16.35
CA VAL A 175 17.42 3.28 15.62
C VAL A 175 16.24 2.51 15.02
N GLY A 176 16.49 1.37 14.39
CA GLY A 176 15.46 0.52 13.82
C GLY A 176 14.47 0.00 14.86
N PHE A 177 14.96 -0.43 16.03
CA PHE A 177 14.11 -0.86 17.14
C PHE A 177 13.26 0.28 17.70
N SER A 178 13.86 1.46 17.89
CA SER A 178 13.14 2.65 18.36
C SER A 178 12.03 3.04 17.37
N LEU A 179 12.31 2.98 16.06
CA LEU A 179 11.33 3.26 15.02
C LEU A 179 10.20 2.22 14.99
N ALA A 180 10.50 0.94 15.22
CA ALA A 180 9.49 -0.10 15.34
C ALA A 180 8.55 0.14 16.53
N ILE A 181 9.08 0.56 17.69
CA ILE A 181 8.27 0.93 18.86
C ILE A 181 7.38 2.15 18.55
N LEU A 182 7.92 3.19 17.91
CA LEU A 182 7.15 4.39 17.54
C LEU A 182 6.00 4.07 16.58
N LEU A 183 6.24 3.20 15.59
CA LEU A 183 5.20 2.77 14.67
C LEU A 183 4.17 1.86 15.36
N GLY A 184 4.61 0.93 16.20
CA GLY A 184 3.73 0.04 16.94
C GLY A 184 2.81 0.80 17.90
N THR A 185 3.34 1.80 18.62
CA THR A 185 2.54 2.67 19.50
C THR A 185 1.56 3.53 18.70
N LYS A 186 1.95 4.09 17.54
CA LYS A 186 1.02 4.81 16.65
C LYS A 186 -0.10 3.88 16.17
N LEU A 187 0.23 2.66 15.73
CA LEU A 187 -0.75 1.66 15.29
C LEU A 187 -1.74 1.31 16.41
N GLN A 188 -1.26 1.12 17.64
CA GLN A 188 -2.12 0.82 18.79
C GLN A 188 -3.11 1.95 19.09
N VAL A 189 -2.65 3.21 19.09
CA VAL A 189 -3.50 4.39 19.32
C VAL A 189 -4.58 4.49 18.25
N ILE A 190 -4.22 4.26 16.99
CA ILE A 190 -5.17 4.33 15.87
C ILE A 190 -6.20 3.20 15.94
N ASN A 191 -5.77 1.96 16.23
CA ASN A 191 -6.68 0.83 16.47
C ASN A 191 -7.67 1.12 17.60
N SER A 192 -7.19 1.66 18.72
CA SER A 192 -8.05 2.03 19.85
C SER A 192 -9.08 3.10 19.45
N ARG A 193 -8.68 4.10 18.65
CA ARG A 193 -9.61 5.11 18.14
C ARG A 193 -10.67 4.48 17.22
N LEU A 194 -10.27 3.58 16.33
CA LEU A 194 -11.19 2.87 15.42
C LEU A 194 -12.26 2.11 16.21
N TYR A 195 -11.86 1.30 17.19
CA TYR A 195 -12.81 0.60 18.06
C TYR A 195 -13.71 1.55 18.86
N SER A 196 -13.18 2.68 19.33
CA SER A 196 -14.00 3.66 20.05
C SER A 196 -15.11 4.28 19.20
N ILE A 197 -14.92 4.36 17.87
CA ILE A 197 -15.94 4.80 16.91
C ILE A 197 -16.98 3.68 16.73
N GLU A 198 -16.54 2.43 16.50
CA GLU A 198 -17.44 1.27 16.39
C GLU A 198 -18.33 1.12 17.65
N ASP A 199 -17.72 1.20 18.84
CA ASP A 199 -18.43 1.11 20.12
C ASP A 199 -19.47 2.22 20.29
N ALA A 200 -19.12 3.46 19.88
CA ALA A 200 -20.06 4.58 19.95
C ALA A 200 -21.26 4.37 19.01
N VAL A 201 -21.02 3.86 17.80
CA VAL A 201 -22.10 3.50 16.86
C VAL A 201 -23.00 2.42 17.46
N CYS A 202 -22.45 1.39 18.10
CA CYS A 202 -23.24 0.37 18.79
C CYS A 202 -24.13 0.94 19.90
N ARG A 203 -23.59 1.82 20.75
CA ARG A 203 -24.35 2.44 21.85
C ARG A 203 -25.46 3.36 21.35
N ILE A 204 -25.20 4.13 20.30
CA ILE A 204 -26.19 4.98 19.64
C ILE A 204 -27.32 4.13 19.07
N VAL A 205 -27.00 3.06 18.34
CA VAL A 205 -28.00 2.15 17.76
C VAL A 205 -28.79 1.43 18.86
N GLY A 206 -28.16 1.05 19.96
CA GLY A 206 -28.85 0.50 21.14
C GLY A 206 -29.89 1.47 21.68
N SER A 207 -29.48 2.71 21.94
CA SER A 207 -30.37 3.76 22.45
C SER A 207 -31.53 4.04 21.49
N MET A 208 -31.26 4.07 20.18
CA MET A 208 -32.31 4.26 19.18
C MET A 208 -33.33 3.11 19.15
N ARG A 209 -32.92 1.87 19.44
CA ARG A 209 -33.85 0.72 19.51
C ARG A 209 -34.79 0.84 20.70
N ASP A 210 -34.30 1.30 21.84
CA ASP A 210 -35.13 1.50 23.02
C ASP A 210 -36.15 2.63 22.78
N MET A 211 -35.74 3.70 22.10
CA MET A 211 -36.64 4.80 21.73
C MET A 211 -37.75 4.41 20.74
N GLN A 212 -37.63 3.26 20.04
CA GLN A 212 -38.66 2.78 19.11
C GLN A 212 -39.94 2.28 19.80
N GLU A 213 -39.95 2.17 21.13
CA GLU A 213 -41.18 1.89 21.89
C GLU A 213 -42.27 2.95 21.63
N ASN A 214 -41.89 4.20 21.35
CA ASN A 214 -42.84 5.25 20.97
C ASN A 214 -42.99 5.34 19.44
N VAL A 215 -44.18 4.98 18.96
CA VAL A 215 -44.53 4.93 17.52
C VAL A 215 -44.39 6.28 16.83
N GLN A 216 -44.64 7.40 17.51
CA GLN A 216 -44.62 8.74 16.92
C GLN A 216 -43.21 9.19 16.53
N ILE A 217 -42.19 8.66 17.21
CA ILE A 217 -40.79 9.10 17.06
C ILE A 217 -40.03 8.29 16.00
N ILE A 218 -40.50 7.09 15.66
CA ILE A 218 -39.88 6.20 14.68
C ILE A 218 -39.49 6.91 13.37
N PRO A 219 -40.35 7.75 12.74
CA PRO A 219 -40.00 8.46 11.52
C PRO A 219 -38.83 9.44 11.70
N HIS A 220 -38.75 10.11 12.85
CA HIS A 220 -37.70 11.08 13.16
C HIS A 220 -36.36 10.39 13.40
N ILE A 221 -36.33 9.32 14.19
CA ILE A 221 -35.13 8.51 14.40
C ILE A 221 -34.64 7.91 13.08
N LYS A 222 -35.55 7.39 12.24
CA LYS A 222 -35.19 6.81 10.94
C LYS A 222 -34.59 7.83 9.99
N HIS A 223 -35.13 9.04 9.96
CA HIS A 223 -34.57 10.13 9.16
C HIS A 223 -33.18 10.51 9.66
N TRP A 224 -33.05 10.75 10.96
CA TRP A 224 -31.79 11.11 11.60
C TRP A 224 -30.71 10.04 11.44
N ALA A 225 -31.05 8.75 11.56
CA ALA A 225 -30.10 7.64 11.41
C ALA A 225 -29.51 7.54 9.99
N LYS A 226 -30.30 7.89 8.97
CA LYS A 226 -29.81 7.99 7.58
C LYS A 226 -28.90 9.20 7.37
N GLU A 227 -29.25 10.34 7.97
CA GLU A 227 -28.38 11.51 7.95
C GLU A 227 -27.06 11.25 8.66
N LEU A 228 -27.08 10.53 9.78
CA LEU A 228 -25.87 10.11 10.49
C LEU A 228 -25.00 9.21 9.61
N GLU A 229 -25.58 8.18 8.99
CA GLU A 229 -24.85 7.31 8.07
C GLU A 229 -24.22 8.11 6.92
N SER A 230 -24.99 9.00 6.30
CA SER A 230 -24.50 9.89 5.24
C SER A 230 -23.39 10.83 5.73
N ALA A 231 -23.48 11.34 6.96
CA ALA A 231 -22.49 12.24 7.53
C ALA A 231 -21.17 11.52 7.86
N LEU A 232 -21.25 10.28 8.36
CA LEU A 232 -20.08 9.46 8.67
C LEU A 232 -19.35 9.01 7.40
N THR A 233 -20.10 8.58 6.40
CA THR A 233 -19.58 8.08 5.10
C THR A 233 -19.18 9.19 4.14
N PHE A 234 -19.49 10.46 4.46
CA PHE A 234 -19.09 11.59 3.64
C PHE A 234 -17.56 11.74 3.59
N ASN A 235 -17.06 11.80 2.35
CA ASN A 235 -15.65 11.97 2.02
C ASN A 235 -15.46 13.28 1.26
N GLY A 236 -14.84 14.27 1.91
CA GLY A 236 -14.52 15.57 1.31
C GLY A 236 -13.97 16.56 2.32
N ASP A 237 -13.44 17.68 1.83
CA ASP A 237 -12.88 18.76 2.67
C ASP A 237 -13.96 19.41 3.54
N GLU A 238 -15.22 19.33 3.12
CA GLU A 238 -16.40 19.85 3.84
C GLU A 238 -16.89 18.93 4.97
N LYS A 239 -16.16 17.85 5.31
CA LYS A 239 -16.59 16.90 6.36
C LYS A 239 -16.85 17.58 7.71
N ALA A 240 -16.07 18.60 8.06
CA ALA A 240 -16.30 19.38 9.27
C ALA A 240 -17.65 20.11 9.26
N GLU A 241 -18.06 20.62 8.10
CA GLU A 241 -19.35 21.31 7.92
C GLU A 241 -20.52 20.32 7.97
N VAL A 242 -20.37 19.16 7.33
CA VAL A 242 -21.35 18.06 7.40
C VAL A 242 -21.55 17.59 8.85
N VAL A 243 -20.46 17.43 9.60
CA VAL A 243 -20.52 17.09 11.03
C VAL A 243 -21.16 18.21 11.85
N ARG A 244 -20.91 19.48 11.53
CA ARG A 244 -21.57 20.63 12.18
C ARG A 244 -23.08 20.59 11.94
N LYS A 245 -23.52 20.37 10.71
CA LYS A 245 -24.94 20.20 10.37
C LYS A 245 -25.56 19.02 11.12
N MET A 246 -24.84 17.91 11.23
CA MET A 246 -25.31 16.74 11.97
C MET A 246 -25.53 17.01 13.47
N ARG A 247 -24.73 17.89 14.08
CA ARG A 247 -24.97 18.35 15.47
C ARG A 247 -26.30 19.09 15.57
N LEU A 248 -26.56 20.04 14.68
CA LEU A 248 -27.83 20.78 14.64
C LEU A 248 -29.04 19.87 14.42
N ASN A 249 -28.91 18.87 13.52
CA ASN A 249 -29.97 17.89 13.29
C ASN A 249 -30.21 17.00 14.53
N THR A 250 -29.19 16.79 15.36
CA THR A 250 -29.32 16.07 16.64
C THR A 250 -30.06 16.91 17.67
N ASP A 251 -29.78 18.21 17.75
CA ASP A 251 -30.50 19.15 18.63
C ASP A 251 -31.99 19.24 18.22
N GLN A 252 -32.29 19.22 16.91
CA GLN A 252 -33.67 19.16 16.41
C GLN A 252 -34.37 17.84 16.73
N LEU A 253 -33.64 16.72 16.75
CA LEU A 253 -34.19 15.44 17.18
C LEU A 253 -34.53 15.49 18.68
N GLU A 254 -33.68 16.09 19.50
CA GLU A 254 -33.90 16.27 20.94
C GLU A 254 -35.22 16.99 21.24
N GLN A 255 -35.48 18.11 20.56
CA GLN A 255 -36.73 18.86 20.72
C GLN A 255 -37.96 17.99 20.46
N LYS A 256 -37.92 17.16 19.42
CA LYS A 256 -39.02 16.25 19.08
C LYS A 256 -39.16 15.10 20.09
N LEU A 257 -38.05 14.63 20.64
CA LEU A 257 -38.07 13.63 21.70
C LEU A 257 -38.70 14.21 22.97
N GLU A 258 -38.39 15.47 23.33
CA GLU A 258 -38.99 16.16 24.46
C GLU A 258 -40.49 16.43 24.28
N GLU A 259 -40.91 16.84 23.08
CA GLU A 259 -42.34 17.02 22.72
C GLU A 259 -43.16 15.74 22.95
N GLU A 260 -42.56 14.59 22.71
CA GLU A 260 -43.15 13.26 22.88
C GLU A 260 -42.90 12.64 24.27
N GLY A 261 -42.38 13.43 25.22
CA GLY A 261 -42.13 13.02 26.61
C GLY A 261 -40.91 12.13 26.83
N ILE A 262 -40.05 11.94 25.81
CA ILE A 262 -38.78 11.24 25.88
C ILE A 262 -37.65 12.25 26.11
N GLY A 263 -37.62 12.86 27.28
CA GLY A 263 -36.64 13.89 27.64
C GLY A 263 -35.77 13.52 28.85
N GLY A 264 -34.77 14.36 29.12
CA GLY A 264 -34.03 14.36 30.37
C GLY A 264 -33.01 13.21 30.52
N PRO A 265 -32.91 12.55 31.69
CA PRO A 265 -31.87 11.54 31.96
C PRO A 265 -31.88 10.35 30.98
N ASN A 266 -33.02 10.06 30.38
CA ASN A 266 -33.22 8.91 29.50
C ASN A 266 -32.54 9.08 28.13
N THR A 267 -32.42 10.31 27.62
CA THR A 267 -31.77 10.59 26.33
C THR A 267 -30.33 11.08 26.48
N ALA A 268 -29.92 11.50 27.69
CA ALA A 268 -28.59 12.02 27.95
C ALA A 268 -27.45 11.08 27.48
N GLY A 269 -27.63 9.76 27.64
CA GLY A 269 -26.68 8.75 27.16
C GLY A 269 -26.50 8.79 25.63
N PHE A 270 -27.62 8.84 24.89
CA PHE A 270 -27.63 8.96 23.44
C PHE A 270 -26.93 10.24 22.97
N HIS A 271 -27.32 11.41 23.50
CA HIS A 271 -26.72 12.68 23.10
C HIS A 271 -25.21 12.73 23.37
N ARG A 272 -24.77 12.21 24.53
CA ARG A 272 -23.35 12.10 24.86
C ARG A 272 -22.61 11.23 23.85
N ASP A 273 -23.15 10.06 23.49
CA ASP A 273 -22.51 9.15 22.56
C ASP A 273 -22.47 9.70 21.13
N VAL A 274 -23.52 10.41 20.69
CA VAL A 274 -23.54 11.13 19.40
C VAL A 274 -22.49 12.23 19.38
N ALA A 275 -22.44 13.09 20.42
CA ALA A 275 -21.46 14.15 20.51
C ALA A 275 -20.02 13.60 20.52
N TYR A 276 -19.79 12.50 21.23
CA TYR A 276 -18.53 11.77 21.24
C TYR A 276 -18.16 11.25 19.84
N LEU A 277 -19.08 10.57 19.16
CA LEU A 277 -18.88 10.02 17.82
C LEU A 277 -18.54 11.12 16.80
N LEU A 278 -19.32 12.21 16.78
CA LEU A 278 -19.13 13.35 15.88
C LEU A 278 -17.84 14.12 16.17
N HIS A 279 -17.35 14.11 17.42
CA HIS A 279 -16.03 14.66 17.72
C HIS A 279 -14.92 13.74 17.21
N ARG A 280 -15.03 12.42 17.46
CA ARG A 280 -14.04 11.44 17.03
C ARG A 280 -13.94 11.27 15.52
N SER A 281 -15.03 11.49 14.78
CA SER A 281 -15.04 11.41 13.31
C SER A 281 -14.17 12.46 12.61
N LEU A 282 -13.84 13.56 13.31
CA LEU A 282 -12.97 14.63 12.82
C LEU A 282 -11.53 14.53 13.38
N ALA A 283 -11.30 13.68 14.37
CA ALA A 283 -10.02 13.60 15.08
C ALA A 283 -8.95 12.90 14.22
N ARG A 284 -7.95 13.65 13.77
CA ARG A 284 -6.77 13.14 13.05
C ARG A 284 -5.53 13.16 13.94
N THR A 285 -4.50 12.39 13.58
CA THR A 285 -3.21 12.54 14.27
C THR A 285 -2.61 13.93 13.99
N PRO A 286 -1.86 14.52 14.94
CA PRO A 286 -1.22 15.81 14.72
C PRO A 286 -0.25 15.74 13.53
N GLN A 287 -0.40 16.67 12.56
CA GLN A 287 0.42 16.69 11.33
C GLN A 287 1.93 16.73 11.60
N ALA A 288 2.34 17.40 12.68
CA ALA A 288 3.75 17.45 13.09
C ALA A 288 4.31 16.06 13.40
N TYR A 289 3.53 15.19 14.05
CA TYR A 289 3.94 13.82 14.36
C TYR A 289 4.08 12.98 13.09
N GLU A 290 3.16 13.13 12.14
CA GLU A 290 3.24 12.44 10.85
C GLU A 290 4.45 12.86 10.02
N ASN A 291 4.69 14.17 9.92
CA ASN A 291 5.84 14.72 9.20
C ASN A 291 7.16 14.27 9.84
N PHE A 292 7.22 14.25 11.17
CA PHE A 292 8.37 13.74 11.91
C PHE A 292 8.61 12.26 11.60
N LEU A 293 7.58 11.42 11.71
CA LEU A 293 7.68 9.99 11.45
C LEU A 293 8.13 9.70 10.02
N LYS A 294 7.55 10.40 9.04
CA LYS A 294 7.95 10.32 7.63
C LYS A 294 9.42 10.70 7.44
N THR A 295 9.87 11.78 8.07
CA THR A 295 11.26 12.24 8.01
C THR A 295 12.22 11.21 8.60
N VAL A 296 11.89 10.64 9.76
CA VAL A 296 12.72 9.62 10.41
C VAL A 296 12.80 8.35 9.58
N ILE A 297 11.68 7.85 9.04
CA ILE A 297 11.67 6.68 8.17
C ILE A 297 12.52 6.93 6.92
N CYS A 298 12.28 8.03 6.20
CA CYS A 298 13.04 8.35 5.00
C CYS A 298 14.54 8.50 5.27
N THR A 299 14.91 9.15 6.38
CA THR A 299 16.32 9.31 6.78
C THR A 299 16.94 7.96 7.10
N TYR A 300 16.26 7.13 7.91
CA TYR A 300 16.73 5.80 8.27
C TYR A 300 16.90 4.89 7.04
N THR A 301 15.89 4.84 6.15
CA THR A 301 15.97 4.09 4.89
C THR A 301 17.15 4.55 4.04
N SER A 302 17.37 5.86 3.91
CA SER A 302 18.46 6.42 3.11
C SER A 302 19.83 6.05 3.68
N VAL A 303 19.98 6.10 5.00
CA VAL A 303 21.22 5.67 5.68
C VAL A 303 21.46 4.18 5.46
N VAL A 304 20.44 3.32 5.60
CA VAL A 304 20.59 1.87 5.37
C VAL A 304 21.02 1.58 3.94
N ILE A 305 20.39 2.23 2.95
CA ILE A 305 20.74 2.04 1.54
C ILE A 305 22.20 2.43 1.28
N ALA A 306 22.66 3.54 1.86
CA ALA A 306 24.00 4.06 1.63
C ALA A 306 25.11 3.30 2.37
N THR A 307 24.78 2.69 3.51
CA THR A 307 25.82 2.22 4.45
C THR A 307 25.92 0.70 4.58
N VAL A 308 24.83 -0.06 4.38
CA VAL A 308 24.86 -1.52 4.52
C VAL A 308 25.35 -2.14 3.20
N PRO A 309 26.52 -2.80 3.15
CA PRO A 309 27.13 -3.16 1.88
C PRO A 309 26.52 -4.41 1.21
N GLY A 310 26.69 -4.47 -0.11
CA GLY A 310 26.48 -5.66 -0.94
C GLY A 310 25.09 -6.27 -0.87
N LEU A 311 25.03 -7.62 -0.85
CA LEU A 311 23.80 -8.40 -0.87
C LEU A 311 22.96 -8.21 0.40
N THR A 312 23.62 -8.08 1.56
CA THR A 312 22.95 -7.84 2.84
C THR A 312 22.19 -6.52 2.85
N GLY A 313 22.75 -5.48 2.21
CA GLY A 313 22.08 -4.20 2.05
C GLY A 313 20.85 -4.26 1.14
N PHE A 314 20.86 -5.12 0.11
CA PHE A 314 19.69 -5.35 -0.74
C PHE A 314 18.55 -6.02 0.04
N PHE A 315 18.84 -7.09 0.79
CA PHE A 315 17.85 -7.73 1.65
C PHE A 315 17.34 -6.79 2.75
N ALA A 316 18.23 -6.02 3.38
CA ALA A 316 17.86 -5.04 4.39
C ALA A 316 16.95 -3.96 3.79
N THR A 317 17.31 -3.39 2.64
CA THR A 317 16.47 -2.38 1.95
C THR A 317 15.11 -2.95 1.58
N PHE A 318 15.07 -4.17 1.04
CA PHE A 318 13.83 -4.85 0.70
C PHE A 318 12.92 -5.00 1.94
N LEU A 319 13.44 -5.58 3.01
CA LEU A 319 12.67 -5.79 4.25
C LEU A 319 12.26 -4.48 4.90
N LEU A 320 13.13 -3.48 4.88
CA LEU A 320 12.88 -2.17 5.49
C LEU A 320 11.75 -1.44 4.79
N VAL A 321 11.76 -1.39 3.45
CA VAL A 321 10.65 -0.81 2.69
C VAL A 321 9.37 -1.62 2.89
N TYR A 322 9.45 -2.95 2.87
CA TYR A 322 8.28 -3.81 3.12
C TYR A 322 7.62 -3.50 4.47
N VAL A 323 8.42 -3.57 5.54
CA VAL A 323 7.94 -3.52 6.92
C VAL A 323 7.65 -2.09 7.33
N LEU A 324 8.62 -1.17 7.24
CA LEU A 324 8.43 0.20 7.71
C LEU A 324 7.56 1.01 6.76
N GLY A 325 7.78 0.90 5.45
CA GLY A 325 6.96 1.56 4.44
C GLY A 325 5.54 1.03 4.44
N GLY A 326 5.37 -0.30 4.45
CA GLY A 326 4.06 -0.93 4.53
C GLY A 326 3.30 -0.57 5.81
N LEU A 327 3.97 -0.61 6.97
CA LEU A 327 3.37 -0.22 8.25
C LEU A 327 2.99 1.27 8.27
N PHE A 328 3.82 2.15 7.73
CA PHE A 328 3.49 3.57 7.61
C PHE A 328 2.25 3.81 6.74
N LEU A 329 2.16 3.15 5.57
CA LEU A 329 0.99 3.27 4.69
C LEU A 329 -0.28 2.72 5.34
N LEU A 330 -0.18 1.59 6.04
CA LEU A 330 -1.30 1.01 6.78
C LEU A 330 -1.78 1.96 7.89
N ILE A 331 -0.85 2.56 8.62
CA ILE A 331 -1.14 3.55 9.66
C ILE A 331 -1.81 4.80 9.06
N ASP A 332 -1.33 5.30 7.92
CA ASP A 332 -1.92 6.49 7.25
C ASP A 332 -3.36 6.23 6.78
N ASP A 333 -3.62 5.04 6.24
CA ASP A 333 -4.96 4.60 5.85
C ASP A 333 -5.90 4.52 7.07
N MET A 334 -5.43 3.87 8.14
CA MET A 334 -6.20 3.75 9.39
C MET A 334 -6.38 5.09 10.13
N ASP A 335 -5.56 6.12 9.83
CA ASP A 335 -5.77 7.47 10.39
C ASP A 335 -7.00 8.15 9.79
N LYS A 336 -7.55 7.59 8.70
CA LYS A 336 -8.79 8.01 8.02
C LYS A 336 -9.86 6.91 8.14
N PRO A 337 -10.32 6.58 9.38
CA PRO A 337 -11.14 5.40 9.64
C PRO A 337 -12.54 5.42 9.00
N LEU A 338 -12.99 6.59 8.54
CA LEU A 338 -14.31 6.79 7.92
C LEU A 338 -14.20 7.13 6.42
N ASP A 339 -13.05 6.86 5.80
CA ASP A 339 -12.89 6.95 4.35
C ASP A 339 -13.35 5.62 3.72
N PHE A 340 -14.44 5.64 2.97
CA PHE A 340 -14.96 4.47 2.25
C PHE A 340 -14.61 4.49 0.75
N GLY A 341 -13.58 5.25 0.36
CA GLY A 341 -13.08 5.33 -1.00
C GLY A 341 -12.48 4.00 -1.49
N LYS A 342 -12.30 3.88 -2.81
CA LYS A 342 -11.73 2.67 -3.45
C LYS A 342 -10.32 2.30 -2.98
N ASN A 343 -9.59 3.26 -2.41
CA ASN A 343 -8.23 3.10 -1.95
C ASN A 343 -8.13 2.84 -0.43
N SER A 344 -9.26 2.91 0.30
CA SER A 344 -9.28 2.59 1.72
C SER A 344 -9.13 1.08 1.91
N LEU A 345 -8.24 0.69 2.82
CA LEU A 345 -7.97 -0.71 3.13
C LEU A 345 -8.70 -1.12 4.41
N ILE A 346 -8.72 -0.22 5.40
CA ILE A 346 -9.30 -0.46 6.71
C ILE A 346 -10.25 0.70 7.04
N SER A 347 -11.54 0.37 7.16
CA SER A 347 -12.58 1.31 7.56
C SER A 347 -13.34 0.78 8.78
N VAL A 348 -13.92 1.71 9.54
CA VAL A 348 -14.84 1.43 10.64
C VAL A 348 -16.05 0.68 10.11
N ARG A 349 -16.44 -0.38 10.79
CA ARG A 349 -17.67 -1.09 10.47
C ARG A 349 -18.88 -0.34 11.03
N LEU A 350 -19.75 0.08 10.13
CA LEU A 350 -21.02 0.72 10.47
C LEU A 350 -22.20 -0.29 10.44
N ASP A 351 -21.91 -1.60 10.47
CA ASP A 351 -22.91 -2.68 10.34
C ASP A 351 -24.14 -2.49 11.23
N PRO A 352 -24.04 -2.11 12.52
CA PRO A 352 -25.21 -1.92 13.37
C PRO A 352 -26.14 -0.80 12.86
N LEU A 353 -25.56 0.29 12.35
CA LEU A 353 -26.29 1.45 11.83
C LEU A 353 -26.92 1.12 10.47
N ILE A 354 -26.16 0.47 9.59
CA ILE A 354 -26.65 0.03 8.28
C ILE A 354 -27.82 -0.95 8.45
N GLN A 355 -27.67 -1.96 9.32
CA GLN A 355 -28.74 -2.91 9.62
C GLN A 355 -29.98 -2.24 10.22
N PHE A 356 -29.80 -1.22 11.06
CA PHE A 356 -30.91 -0.43 11.60
C PHE A 356 -31.65 0.31 10.48
N ASN A 357 -30.92 0.96 9.57
CA ASN A 357 -31.48 1.67 8.43
C ASN A 357 -32.18 0.76 7.41
N ASP A 358 -31.68 -0.48 7.23
CA ASP A 358 -32.25 -1.46 6.32
C ASP A 358 -33.49 -2.17 6.86
N LYS A 359 -33.52 -2.53 8.16
CA LYS A 359 -34.69 -3.17 8.77
C LYS A 359 -35.96 -2.32 8.65
N LEU A 360 -35.80 -1.01 8.70
CA LEU A 360 -36.90 -0.05 8.63
C LEU A 360 -37.34 0.26 7.18
N LYS A 361 -36.70 -0.31 6.14
CA LYS A 361 -37.17 -0.23 4.76
C LYS A 361 -38.31 -1.21 4.46
N LYS A 362 -38.43 -2.28 5.27
CA LYS A 362 -39.59 -3.17 5.32
C LYS A 362 -40.60 -2.60 6.28
#